data_AF-A0ABC8SB63-F1
#
_entry.id   AF-A0ABC8SB63-F1
#
_cell.length_a   1.000
_cell.length_b   1.000
_cell.length_c   1.000
_cell.angle_alpha   90.00
_cell.angle_beta   90.00
_cell.angle_gamma   90.00
#
_symmetry.space_group_name_H-M   'P 1'
#
loop_
_entity.id
_entity.type
_entity.pdbx_description
1 polymer ?
#
loop_
_entity_poly.entity_id
_entity_poly.type
_entity_poly.pdbx_seq_one_letter_code
_entity_poly.pdbx_strand_id
1 'polypeptide(L)'
;MQRELPCGVWLPSTATATGSSGDLPTITGKSNSNSVTSVEKQVSENAVIVFGRRGCCMCHVVKSLLLGLGVNPTIFDVDEKDEAAVIGELLRIIGDDGKGNDGRLKFPAVFVGGKLFGGIERVMATHISGELVPILKEAGALWL
;
A
#
# COMPACT_ATOMS: atom_id res chain seq x y z
N MET A 1 20.24 15.67 17.96
CA MET A 1 19.49 14.43 17.68
C MET A 1 18.35 14.82 16.74
N GLN A 2 18.47 14.45 15.47
CA GLN A 2 17.61 14.91 14.39
C GLN A 2 16.21 14.31 14.56
N ARG A 3 15.19 15.15 14.56
CA ARG A 3 13.79 14.73 14.50
C ARG A 3 13.43 14.59 13.03
N GLU A 4 13.26 13.36 12.59
CA GLU A 4 12.76 12.99 11.27
C GLU A 4 11.36 13.60 11.10
N LEU A 5 11.17 14.45 10.07
CA LEU A 5 9.86 15.02 9.75
C LEU A 5 9.00 13.94 9.08
N PRO A 6 7.77 13.65 9.55
CA PRO A 6 6.86 12.76 8.85
C PRO A 6 6.57 13.32 7.44
N CYS A 7 6.36 12.44 6.46
CA CYS A 7 6.17 12.75 5.04
C CYS A 7 4.88 13.53 4.68
N GLY A 8 4.40 14.39 5.59
CA GLY A 8 3.17 15.15 5.46
C GLY A 8 3.32 16.67 5.47
N VAL A 9 4.53 17.24 5.34
CA VAL A 9 4.69 18.71 5.23
C VAL A 9 5.22 19.08 3.85
N TRP A 10 4.38 18.90 2.83
CA TRP A 10 4.47 19.68 1.60
C TRP A 10 3.34 20.71 1.65
N LEU A 11 3.63 21.90 2.18
CA LEU A 11 2.79 23.08 1.90
C LEU A 11 3.28 23.67 0.57
N PRO A 12 2.43 23.76 -0.47
CA PRO A 12 2.67 24.70 -1.56
C PRO A 12 2.43 26.11 -1.02
N SER A 13 3.41 27.00 -1.19
CA SER A 13 3.22 28.43 -0.99
C SER A 13 2.24 28.98 -2.02
N THR A 14 1.04 29.39 -1.61
CA THR A 14 0.21 30.30 -2.41
C THR A 14 -0.45 31.36 -1.54
N ALA A 15 -0.48 32.57 -2.11
CA ALA A 15 -0.89 33.81 -1.50
C ALA A 15 -2.41 33.90 -1.21
N THR A 16 -2.72 34.79 -0.29
CA THR A 16 -3.99 35.43 0.09
C THR A 16 -5.15 35.35 -0.90
N ALA A 17 -6.29 34.77 -0.48
CA ALA A 17 -7.61 35.43 -0.49
C ALA A 17 -8.71 34.57 0.18
N THR A 18 -9.41 35.22 1.11
CA THR A 18 -10.78 35.06 1.62
C THR A 18 -11.70 34.00 1.00
N GLY A 19 -12.31 33.18 1.87
CA GLY A 19 -13.71 32.77 1.73
C GLY A 19 -14.00 31.27 1.59
N SER A 20 -14.87 30.81 2.49
CA SER A 20 -15.68 29.58 2.46
C SER A 20 -15.03 28.25 2.83
N SER A 21 -15.42 27.78 4.01
CA SER A 21 -15.32 26.42 4.52
C SER A 21 -15.84 25.41 3.50
N GLY A 22 -14.94 24.59 2.97
CA GLY A 22 -15.26 23.40 2.19
C GLY A 22 -14.49 22.25 2.80
N ASP A 23 -15.21 21.36 3.47
CA ASP A 23 -14.70 20.14 4.07
C ASP A 23 -13.89 19.30 3.06
N LEU A 24 -12.62 19.07 3.39
CA LEU A 24 -11.79 18.09 2.70
C LEU A 24 -12.35 16.69 3.05
N PRO A 25 -12.62 15.80 2.08
CA PRO A 25 -13.01 14.45 2.40
C PRO A 25 -11.80 13.74 3.02
N THR A 26 -11.78 13.70 4.34
CA THR A 26 -11.02 12.71 5.09
C THR A 26 -11.58 11.36 4.66
N ILE A 27 -10.92 10.71 3.70
CA ILE A 27 -11.13 9.27 3.46
C ILE A 27 -10.60 8.60 4.72
N THR A 28 -11.49 8.50 5.70
CA THR A 28 -11.37 7.71 6.91
C THR A 28 -11.03 6.29 6.48
N GLY A 29 -9.75 5.97 6.55
CA GLY A 29 -9.29 4.60 6.71
C GLY A 29 -10.01 4.05 7.93
N LYS A 30 -10.98 3.18 7.67
CA LYS A 30 -11.82 2.59 8.70
C LYS A 30 -10.96 1.57 9.44
N SER A 31 -10.28 2.05 10.48
CA SER A 31 -9.58 1.21 11.45
C SER A 31 -10.59 0.31 12.12
N ASN A 32 -10.59 -0.98 11.75
CA ASN A 32 -11.25 -2.01 12.52
C ASN A 32 -10.20 -3.05 12.91
N SER A 33 -9.78 -2.99 14.17
CA SER A 33 -8.99 -4.01 14.83
C SER A 33 -9.82 -5.28 14.98
N ASN A 34 -9.42 -6.40 14.33
CA ASN A 34 -9.40 -7.76 14.90
C ASN A 34 -9.01 -8.85 13.86
N SER A 35 -7.89 -9.52 14.17
CA SER A 35 -7.53 -10.95 13.98
C SER A 35 -7.69 -11.63 12.61
N VAL A 36 -6.57 -11.99 11.97
CA VAL A 36 -6.31 -13.16 11.08
C VAL A 36 -7.21 -13.36 9.86
N THR A 37 -8.52 -13.40 10.05
CA THR A 37 -9.53 -13.49 8.99
C THR A 37 -9.68 -12.18 8.25
N SER A 38 -9.30 -11.05 8.86
CA SER A 38 -9.46 -9.74 8.23
C SER A 38 -8.42 -9.49 7.15
N VAL A 39 -7.14 -9.84 7.33
CA VAL A 39 -6.11 -9.54 6.32
C VAL A 39 -6.29 -10.44 5.09
N GLU A 40 -6.53 -11.74 5.28
CA GLU A 40 -6.83 -12.68 4.18
C GLU A 40 -8.03 -12.24 3.36
N LYS A 41 -9.09 -11.80 4.04
CA LYS A 41 -10.26 -11.24 3.40
C LYS A 41 -9.93 -9.96 2.63
N GLN A 42 -9.15 -9.05 3.20
CA GLN A 42 -8.73 -7.84 2.51
C GLN A 42 -7.85 -8.12 1.28
N VAL A 43 -6.99 -9.14 1.33
CA VAL A 43 -6.17 -9.55 0.18
C VAL A 43 -7.02 -10.18 -0.92
N SER A 44 -8.05 -10.96 -0.58
CA SER A 44 -8.91 -11.64 -1.55
C SER A 44 -10.03 -10.76 -2.13
N GLU A 45 -10.54 -9.78 -1.38
CA GLU A 45 -11.59 -8.87 -1.84
C GLU A 45 -11.08 -7.74 -2.75
N ASN A 46 -9.80 -7.39 -2.64
CA ASN A 46 -9.21 -6.28 -3.38
C ASN A 46 -8.34 -6.80 -4.54
N ALA A 47 -8.53 -6.24 -5.72
CA ALA A 47 -7.68 -6.55 -6.88
C ALA A 47 -6.21 -6.13 -6.62
N VAL A 48 -6.00 -5.00 -5.94
CA VAL A 48 -4.68 -4.53 -5.48
C VAL A 48 -4.79 -3.95 -4.09
N ILE A 49 -3.92 -4.41 -3.18
CA ILE A 49 -3.81 -3.89 -1.82
C ILE A 49 -2.34 -3.68 -1.44
N VAL A 50 -2.08 -2.57 -0.75
CA VAL A 50 -0.75 -2.20 -0.26
C VAL A 50 -0.80 -2.13 1.26
N PHE A 51 -0.02 -2.98 1.92
CA PHE A 51 0.20 -2.92 3.36
C PHE A 51 1.40 -2.05 3.65
N GLY A 52 1.26 -1.16 4.60
CA GLY A 52 2.24 -0.14 4.90
C GLY A 52 2.19 0.30 6.34
N ARG A 53 3.31 0.82 6.86
CA ARG A 53 3.25 1.53 8.14
C ARG A 53 2.52 2.84 7.96
N ARG A 54 1.76 3.25 8.97
CA ARG A 54 1.13 4.56 8.99
C ARG A 54 2.19 5.65 8.79
N GLY A 55 2.02 6.48 7.75
CA GLY A 55 2.98 7.54 7.40
C GLY A 55 4.23 7.07 6.65
N CYS A 56 4.27 5.83 6.14
CA CYS A 56 5.39 5.33 5.33
C CYS A 56 5.47 6.03 3.98
N CYS A 57 6.55 6.78 3.75
CA CYS A 57 6.81 7.51 2.51
C CYS A 57 6.75 6.62 1.26
N MET A 58 7.28 5.41 1.35
CA MET A 58 7.31 4.45 0.24
C MET A 58 5.91 3.94 -0.12
N CYS A 59 4.99 3.86 0.85
CA CYS A 59 3.60 3.49 0.57
C CYS A 59 2.89 4.56 -0.26
N HIS A 60 3.16 5.84 0.02
CA HIS A 60 2.66 6.95 -0.78
C HIS A 60 3.20 6.92 -2.21
N VAL A 61 4.47 6.55 -2.41
CA VAL A 61 5.08 6.41 -3.74
C VAL A 61 4.36 5.31 -4.53
N VAL A 62 4.22 4.12 -3.94
CA VAL A 62 3.52 2.98 -4.60
C VAL A 62 2.07 3.34 -4.91
N LYS A 63 1.36 3.99 -3.97
CA LYS A 63 -0.02 4.45 -4.19
C LYS A 63 -0.11 5.40 -5.38
N SER A 64 0.76 6.41 -5.41
CA SER A 64 0.76 7.43 -6.46
C SER A 64 1.07 6.84 -7.83
N LEU A 65 1.99 5.87 -7.88
CA LEU A 65 2.32 5.13 -9.09
C LEU A 65 1.11 4.36 -9.62
N LEU A 66 0.47 3.57 -8.78
CA LEU A 66 -0.69 2.75 -9.16
C LEU A 66 -1.88 3.61 -9.61
N LEU A 67 -2.14 4.72 -8.90
CA LEU A 67 -3.16 5.70 -9.31
C LEU A 67 -2.82 6.34 -10.66
N GLY A 68 -1.55 6.67 -10.91
CA GLY A 68 -1.08 7.21 -12.19
C GLY A 68 -1.25 6.23 -13.36
N LEU A 69 -1.27 4.92 -13.10
CA LEU A 69 -1.57 3.87 -14.08
C LEU A 69 -3.07 3.62 -14.26
N GLY A 70 -3.94 4.34 -13.55
CA GLY A 70 -5.40 4.17 -13.61
C GLY A 70 -5.95 3.06 -12.72
N VAL A 71 -5.13 2.48 -11.82
CA VAL A 71 -5.56 1.48 -10.83
C VAL A 71 -6.05 2.17 -9.57
N ASN A 72 -7.06 1.61 -8.91
CA ASN A 72 -7.51 2.06 -7.58
C ASN A 72 -7.02 1.08 -6.49
N PRO A 73 -5.82 1.29 -5.90
CA PRO A 73 -5.30 0.41 -4.86
C PRO A 73 -5.91 0.70 -3.49
N THR A 74 -6.21 -0.35 -2.74
CA THR A 74 -6.56 -0.25 -1.32
C THR A 74 -5.29 -0.11 -0.48
N ILE A 75 -5.27 0.84 0.46
CA ILE A 75 -4.13 1.04 1.37
C ILE A 75 -4.53 0.56 2.76
N PHE A 76 -3.74 -0.34 3.31
CA PHE A 76 -3.89 -0.83 4.67
C PHE A 76 -2.76 -0.27 5.54
N ASP A 77 -3.10 0.73 6.35
CA ASP A 77 -2.19 1.34 7.30
C ASP A 77 -2.05 0.47 8.56
N VAL A 78 -0.82 0.07 8.85
CA VAL A 78 -0.42 -0.72 10.00
C VAL A 78 0.23 0.20 11.02
N ASP A 79 -0.24 0.15 12.26
CA ASP A 79 0.42 0.84 13.37
C ASP A 79 1.74 0.16 13.72
N GLU A 80 2.72 0.94 14.17
CA GLU A 80 4.08 0.44 14.49
C GLU A 80 4.08 -0.72 15.51
N LYS A 81 3.18 -0.67 16.48
CA LYS A 81 2.99 -1.72 17.51
C LYS A 81 2.47 -3.04 16.93
N ASP A 82 1.73 -2.99 15.83
CA ASP A 82 1.05 -4.13 15.22
C ASP A 82 1.83 -4.67 13.99
N GLU A 83 2.89 -3.97 13.56
CA GLU A 83 3.73 -4.32 12.40
C GLU A 83 4.19 -5.79 12.42
N ALA A 84 4.73 -6.25 13.54
CA ALA A 84 5.23 -7.62 13.64
C ALA A 84 4.10 -8.67 13.56
N ALA A 85 2.93 -8.37 14.13
CA ALA A 85 1.78 -9.25 14.10
C ALA A 85 1.21 -9.36 12.68
N VAL A 86 1.04 -8.22 12.01
CA VAL A 86 0.54 -8.15 10.62
C VAL A 86 1.53 -8.82 9.67
N ILE A 87 2.84 -8.56 9.79
CA ILE A 87 3.85 -9.26 8.99
C ILE A 87 3.77 -10.78 9.19
N GLY A 88 3.64 -11.25 10.43
CA GLY A 88 3.48 -12.67 10.74
C GLY A 88 2.22 -13.26 10.11
N GLU A 89 1.12 -12.51 10.10
CA GLU A 89 -0.12 -12.90 9.44
C GLU A 89 0.06 -12.99 7.92
N LEU A 90 0.57 -11.94 7.27
CA LEU A 90 0.85 -11.95 5.83
C LEU A 90 1.72 -13.14 5.43
N LEU A 91 2.76 -13.44 6.20
CA LEU A 91 3.67 -14.54 5.93
C LEU A 91 2.95 -15.91 5.99
N ARG A 92 1.94 -16.05 6.86
CA ARG A 92 1.08 -17.25 6.90
C ARG A 92 0.18 -17.36 5.67
N ILE A 93 -0.34 -16.24 5.17
CA ILE A 93 -1.19 -16.18 3.96
C ILE A 93 -0.40 -16.61 2.71
N ILE A 94 0.86 -16.20 2.62
CA ILE A 94 1.73 -16.50 1.47
C ILE A 94 2.10 -17.98 1.40
N GLY A 95 2.00 -18.70 2.53
CA GLY A 95 2.41 -20.08 2.64
C GLY A 95 3.94 -20.25 2.65
N ASP A 96 4.39 -21.39 3.18
CA ASP A 96 5.78 -21.87 3.05
C ASP A 96 6.02 -22.42 1.63
N ASP A 97 5.56 -21.71 0.60
CA ASP A 97 5.88 -22.02 -0.79
C ASP A 97 7.35 -21.63 -0.99
N GLY A 98 8.24 -22.54 -0.59
CA GLY A 98 9.70 -22.47 -0.51
C GLY A 98 10.41 -22.00 -1.78
N LYS A 99 10.17 -20.75 -2.16
CA LYS A 99 10.84 -20.04 -3.25
C LYS A 99 11.43 -18.73 -2.73
N GLY A 100 12.41 -18.89 -1.82
CA GLY A 100 13.55 -17.99 -1.74
C GLY A 100 13.26 -16.50 -1.49
N ASN A 101 12.64 -16.17 -0.37
CA ASN A 101 12.84 -14.85 0.24
C ASN A 101 13.49 -15.06 1.61
N ASP A 102 14.80 -15.19 1.57
CA ASP A 102 15.69 -15.09 2.72
C ASP A 102 15.51 -13.68 3.32
N GLY A 103 14.68 -13.56 4.37
CA GLY A 103 14.60 -12.37 5.21
C GLY A 103 13.33 -11.51 5.08
N ARG A 104 12.41 -11.70 6.05
CA ARG A 104 11.45 -10.74 6.61
C ARG A 104 10.74 -9.83 5.59
N LEU A 105 9.46 -10.12 5.30
CA LEU A 105 8.53 -9.16 4.67
C LEU A 105 8.74 -7.75 5.25
N LYS A 106 8.98 -6.78 4.37
CA LYS A 106 9.16 -5.37 4.71
C LYS A 106 8.05 -4.55 4.08
N PHE A 107 7.60 -3.53 4.79
CA PHE A 107 6.69 -2.56 4.22
C PHE A 107 7.40 -1.60 3.27
N PRO A 108 6.78 -1.21 2.14
CA PRO A 108 5.44 -1.61 1.69
C PRO A 108 5.40 -3.05 1.16
N ALA A 109 4.36 -3.80 1.53
CA ALA A 109 4.07 -5.12 0.95
C ALA A 109 2.83 -5.03 0.05
N VAL A 110 2.99 -5.36 -1.21
CA VAL A 110 1.96 -5.22 -2.24
C VAL A 110 1.41 -6.58 -2.63
N PHE A 111 0.08 -6.69 -2.69
CA PHE A 111 -0.62 -7.86 -3.18
C PHE A 111 -1.43 -7.47 -4.41
N VAL A 112 -1.46 -8.38 -5.38
CA VAL A 112 -2.15 -8.23 -6.65
C VAL A 112 -2.91 -9.53 -6.92
N GLY A 113 -4.21 -9.44 -7.16
CA GLY A 113 -5.08 -10.60 -7.43
C GLY A 113 -5.05 -11.66 -6.31
N GLY A 114 -4.96 -11.22 -5.05
CA GLY A 114 -4.89 -12.11 -3.90
C GLY A 114 -3.53 -12.77 -3.63
N LYS A 115 -2.49 -12.46 -4.40
CA LYS A 115 -1.13 -13.05 -4.24
C LYS A 115 -0.11 -11.99 -3.87
N LEU A 116 0.93 -12.38 -3.12
CA LEU A 116 2.03 -11.46 -2.82
C LEU A 116 2.75 -11.08 -4.12
N PHE A 117 2.68 -9.80 -4.43
CA PHE A 117 3.45 -9.20 -5.50
C PHE A 117 4.84 -8.75 -5.01
N GLY A 118 4.99 -8.40 -3.73
CA GLY A 118 6.29 -8.14 -3.10
C GLY A 118 6.46 -6.69 -2.64
N GLY A 119 7.70 -6.25 -2.53
CA GLY A 119 8.06 -4.91 -2.05
C GLY A 119 8.00 -3.81 -3.11
N ILE A 120 8.36 -2.60 -2.70
CA ILE A 120 8.52 -1.47 -3.63
C ILE A 120 9.53 -1.77 -4.74
N GLU A 121 10.59 -2.53 -4.45
CA GLU A 121 11.64 -2.87 -5.41
C GLU A 121 11.06 -3.65 -6.61
N ARG A 122 10.18 -4.62 -6.35
CA ARG A 122 9.53 -5.40 -7.41
C ARG A 122 8.52 -4.57 -8.19
N VAL A 123 7.78 -3.69 -7.52
CA VAL A 123 6.87 -2.73 -8.16
C VAL A 123 7.63 -1.80 -9.10
N MET A 124 8.73 -1.21 -8.63
CA MET A 124 9.53 -0.30 -9.44
C MET A 124 10.19 -1.02 -10.62
N ALA A 125 10.75 -2.22 -10.40
CA ALA A 125 11.35 -3.02 -11.46
C ALA A 125 10.35 -3.34 -12.58
N THR A 126 9.15 -3.84 -12.23
CA THR A 126 8.11 -4.17 -13.21
C THR A 126 7.53 -2.94 -13.90
N HIS A 127 7.46 -1.80 -13.21
CA HIS A 127 7.08 -0.53 -13.83
C HIS A 127 8.11 -0.07 -14.88
N ILE A 128 9.40 -0.14 -14.56
CA ILE A 128 10.48 0.24 -15.49
C ILE A 128 10.52 -0.70 -16.70
N SER A 129 10.29 -2.00 -16.48
CA SER A 129 10.24 -2.98 -17.57
C SER A 129 8.96 -2.92 -18.41
N GLY A 130 7.93 -2.18 -17.99
CA GLY A 130 6.63 -2.13 -18.68
C GLY A 130 5.69 -3.31 -18.39
N GLU A 131 6.13 -4.28 -17.59
CA GLU A 131 5.38 -5.51 -17.27
C GLU A 131 4.30 -5.29 -16.20
N LEU A 132 4.32 -4.17 -15.49
CA LEU A 132 3.37 -3.90 -14.42
C LEU A 132 1.92 -3.78 -14.93
N VAL A 133 1.70 -3.13 -16.08
CA VAL A 133 0.35 -2.95 -16.66
C VAL A 133 -0.29 -4.28 -17.07
N PRO A 134 0.41 -5.18 -17.82
CA PRO A 134 -0.10 -6.52 -18.10
C PRO A 134 -0.53 -7.30 -16.85
N ILE A 135 0.29 -7.28 -15.80
CA ILE A 135 0.01 -8.00 -14.55
C ILE A 135 -1.24 -7.44 -13.85
N LEU A 136 -1.38 -6.12 -13.83
CA LEU A 136 -2.55 -5.45 -13.26
C LEU A 136 -3.83 -5.72 -14.07
N LYS A 137 -3.71 -5.85 -15.39
CA LYS A 137 -4.81 -6.23 -16.27
C LYS A 137 -5.27 -7.66 -16.02
N GLU A 138 -4.34 -8.60 -15.91
CA GLU A 138 -4.64 -10.01 -15.58
C GLU A 138 -5.34 -10.14 -14.21
N ALA A 139 -4.94 -9.32 -13.25
CA ALA A 139 -5.55 -9.27 -11.92
C ALA A 139 -6.92 -8.54 -11.89
N GLY A 140 -7.41 -8.01 -13.01
CA GLY A 140 -8.67 -7.28 -13.09
C GLY A 140 -8.64 -5.91 -12.41
N ALA A 141 -7.45 -5.38 -12.11
CA ALA A 141 -7.25 -4.11 -11.44
C ALA A 141 -7.41 -2.89 -12.37
N LEU A 142 -7.35 -3.14 -13.69
CA LEU A 142 -7.47 -2.12 -14.73
C LEU A 142 -8.38 -2.64 -15.85
N TRP A 143 -9.38 -1.84 -16.24
CA TRP A 143 -10.32 -2.14 -17.32
C TRP A 143 -9.97 -1.25 -18.51
N LEU A 144 -9.17 -1.78 -19.44
CA LEU A 144 -8.84 -1.19 -20.75
C LEU A 144 -9.20 -2.17 -21.86
#